data_AF-A0A921B139-F1
#
_entry.id   AF-A0A921B139-F1
#
_cell.length_a   1.000
_cell.length_b   1.000
_cell.length_c   1.000
_cell.angle_alpha   90.00
_cell.angle_beta   90.00
_cell.angle_gamma   90.00
#
_symmetry.space_group_name_H-M   'P 1'
#
loop_
_entity.id
_entity.type
_entity.pdbx_description
1 polymer ?
#
loop_
_entity_poly.entity_id
_entity_poly.type
_entity_poly.pdbx_seq_one_letter_code
_entity_poly.pdbx_strand_id
1 'polypeptide(L)'
;MQKILSIRLRQGGLSFYASDGDGAGTVSMEAYFAPGGSRREQMTAAFDAFAVKSGIDTYDRVRLFADTADTVFVPDAVVGDTVPAEWLARMGVPLSPDMKAVRTEAYGGVCALFPVDTGVVSWLADRLGHRAAWYSPLHESMAAFRRTEASGDCFVVYPTQENVYISRYGTAGELSLAEVYPLHGAADMVYYLSELAAGERNISLYIYGDRPVRYTDTLKRYFGRVAAI
;
A
#
# COMPACT_ATOMS: atom_id res chain seq x y z
N MET A 1 9.05 18.15 -15.60
CA MET A 1 9.06 17.11 -14.55
C MET A 1 7.63 16.69 -14.30
N GLN A 2 7.35 15.39 -14.15
CA GLN A 2 5.98 14.89 -14.04
C GLN A 2 5.41 15.14 -12.63
N LYS A 3 4.26 15.81 -12.52
CA LYS A 3 3.53 15.99 -11.26
C LYS A 3 2.69 14.75 -10.95
N ILE A 4 2.91 14.15 -9.78
CA ILE A 4 2.25 12.90 -9.37
C ILE A 4 1.48 13.14 -8.07
N LEU A 5 0.19 12.81 -8.10
CA LEU A 5 -0.66 12.76 -6.92
C LEU A 5 -0.86 11.30 -6.48
N SER A 6 -0.61 11.00 -5.22
CA SER A 6 -0.98 9.73 -4.60
C SER A 6 -2.28 9.88 -3.82
N ILE A 7 -3.23 8.97 -4.03
CA ILE A 7 -4.50 8.89 -3.31
C ILE A 7 -4.61 7.51 -2.68
N ARG A 8 -4.74 7.47 -1.35
CA ARG A 8 -4.97 6.23 -0.61
C ARG A 8 -6.42 6.13 -0.18
N LEU A 9 -7.06 5.04 -0.58
CA LEU A 9 -8.37 4.61 -0.11
C LEU A 9 -8.18 3.86 1.21
N ARG A 10 -8.70 4.43 2.29
CA ARG A 10 -8.72 3.81 3.62
C ARG A 10 -10.13 3.25 3.89
N GLN A 11 -10.26 2.36 4.86
CA GLN A 11 -11.57 1.90 5.32
C GLN A 11 -12.42 3.09 5.78
N GLY A 12 -11.81 3.97 6.59
CA GLY A 12 -12.47 5.14 7.17
C GLY A 12 -12.30 6.48 6.43
N GLY A 13 -11.75 6.52 5.21
CA GLY A 13 -11.51 7.81 4.54
C GLY A 13 -10.61 7.79 3.32
N LEU A 14 -10.07 8.98 2.99
CA LEU A 14 -9.12 9.21 1.92
C LEU A 14 -7.89 9.95 2.43
N SER A 15 -6.77 9.71 1.77
CA SER A 15 -5.57 10.53 1.94
C SER A 15 -5.00 10.91 0.60
N PHE A 16 -4.62 12.17 0.48
CA PHE A 16 -4.02 12.77 -0.70
C PHE A 16 -2.61 13.19 -0.34
N TYR A 17 -1.65 12.81 -1.16
CA TYR A 17 -0.26 13.18 -1.00
C TYR A 17 0.33 13.53 -2.36
N ALA A 18 0.89 14.72 -2.46
CA ALA A 18 1.67 15.14 -3.61
C ALA A 18 2.99 15.75 -3.13
N SER A 19 4.08 15.32 -3.74
CA SER A 19 5.34 16.03 -3.67
C SER A 19 5.38 16.97 -4.87
N ASP A 20 5.33 18.28 -4.61
CA ASP A 20 5.70 19.25 -5.63
C ASP A 20 7.21 19.13 -5.80
N GLY A 21 7.62 18.44 -6.87
CA GLY A 21 9.02 18.15 -7.16
C GLY A 21 9.95 19.36 -7.00
N ASP A 22 11.21 19.08 -6.67
CA ASP A 22 12.29 20.04 -6.43
C ASP A 22 11.99 21.10 -5.36
N GLY A 23 11.65 20.64 -4.15
CA GLY A 23 11.72 21.47 -2.95
C GLY A 23 10.58 22.48 -2.77
N ALA A 24 9.54 22.41 -3.59
CA ALA A 24 8.39 23.31 -3.56
C ALA A 24 7.22 22.77 -2.70
N GLY A 25 7.52 22.23 -1.51
CA GLY A 25 6.51 21.84 -0.53
C GLY A 25 5.83 20.49 -0.79
N THR A 26 5.27 19.95 0.28
CA THR A 26 4.49 18.69 0.25
C THR A 26 3.05 19.06 0.51
N VAL A 27 2.15 18.71 -0.41
CA VAL A 27 0.71 18.85 -0.18
C VAL A 27 0.19 17.53 0.37
N SER A 28 -0.31 17.56 1.60
CA SER A 28 -0.98 16.43 2.23
C SER A 28 -2.36 16.84 2.74
N MET A 29 -3.35 15.98 2.55
CA MET A 29 -4.69 16.13 3.08
C MET A 29 -5.28 14.77 3.45
N GLU A 30 -5.91 14.70 4.61
CA GLU A 30 -6.69 13.53 5.03
C GLU A 30 -8.15 13.92 5.18
N ALA A 31 -9.04 13.06 4.71
CA ALA A 31 -10.48 13.22 4.84
C ALA A 31 -11.06 11.96 5.49
N TYR A 32 -11.66 12.12 6.67
CA TYR A 32 -12.28 11.03 7.42
C TYR A 32 -13.77 10.97 7.13
N PHE A 33 -14.29 9.77 6.93
CA PHE A 33 -15.70 9.54 6.66
C PHE A 33 -16.47 9.37 7.96
N ALA A 34 -17.57 10.10 8.08
CA ALA A 34 -18.55 9.94 9.13
C ALA A 34 -19.26 8.58 9.00
N PRO A 35 -19.49 7.87 10.12
CA PRO A 35 -20.30 6.66 10.15
C PRO A 35 -21.71 6.91 9.61
N GLY A 36 -22.25 5.95 8.85
CA GLY A 36 -23.63 6.01 8.34
C GLY A 36 -23.87 6.94 7.14
N GLY A 37 -22.88 7.75 6.73
CA GLY A 37 -22.97 8.57 5.52
C GLY A 37 -22.65 7.77 4.25
N SER A 38 -23.19 8.20 3.10
CA SER A 38 -22.88 7.59 1.80
C SER A 38 -21.39 7.72 1.47
N ARG A 39 -20.70 6.58 1.29
CA ARG A 39 -19.27 6.57 0.95
C ARG A 39 -18.97 7.41 -0.29
N ARG A 40 -19.83 7.32 -1.32
CA ARG A 40 -19.67 8.07 -2.59
C ARG A 40 -19.77 9.58 -2.40
N GLU A 41 -20.72 10.05 -1.60
CA GLU A 41 -20.90 11.49 -1.33
C GLU A 41 -19.70 12.04 -0.55
N GLN A 42 -19.27 11.31 0.47
CA GLN A 42 -18.13 11.70 1.30
C GLN A 42 -16.81 11.68 0.51
N MET A 43 -16.61 10.68 -0.36
CA MET A 43 -15.51 10.67 -1.32
C MET A 43 -15.56 11.88 -2.25
N THR A 44 -16.72 12.20 -2.81
CA THR A 44 -16.89 13.34 -3.71
C THR A 44 -16.54 14.65 -3.01
N ALA A 45 -17.08 14.88 -1.81
CA ALA A 45 -16.77 16.07 -1.02
C ALA A 45 -15.28 16.19 -0.68
N ALA A 46 -14.62 15.09 -0.31
CA ALA A 46 -13.19 15.07 -0.02
C ALA A 46 -12.35 15.40 -1.27
N PHE A 47 -12.70 14.86 -2.44
CA PHE A 47 -12.02 15.18 -3.69
C PHE A 47 -12.23 16.63 -4.12
N ASP A 48 -13.45 17.14 -4.04
CA ASP A 48 -13.76 18.53 -4.41
C ASP A 48 -13.00 19.51 -3.49
N ALA A 49 -12.92 19.22 -2.19
CA ALA A 49 -12.13 19.99 -1.25
C ALA A 49 -10.62 19.98 -1.61
N PHE A 50 -10.07 18.82 -1.99
CA PHE A 50 -8.68 18.73 -2.46
C PHE A 50 -8.47 19.55 -3.74
N ALA A 51 -9.39 19.43 -4.69
CA ALA A 51 -9.31 20.08 -6.00
C ALA A 51 -9.34 21.61 -5.86
N VAL A 52 -10.18 22.16 -4.98
CA VAL A 52 -10.21 23.61 -4.68
C VAL A 52 -8.90 24.07 -4.07
N LYS A 53 -8.30 23.29 -3.17
CA LYS A 53 -7.07 23.65 -2.46
C LYS A 53 -5.82 23.55 -3.33
N SER A 54 -5.73 22.52 -4.16
CA SER A 54 -4.45 22.09 -4.77
C SER A 54 -4.53 21.77 -6.26
N GLY A 55 -5.71 21.88 -6.89
CA GLY A 55 -5.92 21.68 -8.32
C GLY A 55 -5.60 20.26 -8.80
N ILE A 56 -6.53 19.31 -8.65
CA ILE A 56 -6.31 17.89 -9.02
C ILE A 56 -5.98 17.69 -10.51
N ASP A 57 -6.45 18.58 -11.38
CA ASP A 57 -6.21 18.53 -12.83
C ASP A 57 -4.83 19.01 -13.23
N THR A 58 -4.06 19.57 -12.30
CA THR A 58 -2.67 19.98 -12.53
C THR A 58 -1.66 18.83 -12.44
N TYR A 59 -2.12 17.65 -11.99
CA TYR A 59 -1.28 16.45 -11.88
C TYR A 59 -1.36 15.60 -13.14
N ASP A 60 -0.19 15.27 -13.71
CA ASP A 60 -0.06 14.46 -14.92
C ASP A 60 -0.44 13.00 -14.69
N ARG A 61 -0.18 12.48 -13.48
CA ARG A 61 -0.47 11.11 -13.07
C ARG A 61 -1.04 11.05 -11.67
N VAL A 62 -1.93 10.08 -11.46
CA VAL A 62 -2.54 9.79 -10.17
C VAL A 62 -2.27 8.34 -9.81
N ARG A 63 -1.65 8.11 -8.65
CA ARG A 63 -1.44 6.78 -8.08
C ARG A 63 -2.54 6.48 -7.10
N LEU A 64 -3.28 5.40 -7.32
CA LEU A 64 -4.35 4.93 -6.45
C LEU A 64 -3.84 3.76 -5.60
N PHE A 65 -4.01 3.86 -4.29
CA PHE A 65 -3.68 2.80 -3.34
C PHE A 65 -4.94 2.37 -2.63
N ALA A 66 -5.21 1.07 -2.54
CA ALA A 66 -6.21 0.53 -1.62
C ALA A 66 -5.50 -0.02 -0.39
N ASP A 67 -5.91 0.42 0.80
CA ASP A 67 -5.39 -0.09 2.05
C ASP A 67 -6.28 -1.23 2.55
N THR A 68 -5.96 -2.46 2.15
CA THR A 68 -6.73 -3.65 2.53
C THR A 68 -5.84 -4.85 2.82
N ALA A 69 -6.16 -5.57 3.89
CA ALA A 69 -5.53 -6.86 4.23
C ALA A 69 -5.87 -7.96 3.22
N ASP A 70 -6.95 -7.81 2.46
CA ASP A 70 -7.37 -8.74 1.40
C ASP A 70 -6.53 -8.62 0.12
N THR A 71 -5.28 -8.17 0.27
CA THR A 71 -4.32 -8.01 -0.83
C THR A 71 -3.50 -9.27 -0.98
N VAL A 72 -3.46 -9.81 -2.20
CA VAL A 72 -2.65 -10.96 -2.58
C VAL A 72 -1.53 -10.49 -3.51
N PHE A 73 -0.28 -10.83 -3.18
CA PHE A 73 0.85 -10.63 -4.08
C PHE A 73 1.12 -11.89 -4.90
N VAL A 74 1.28 -11.71 -6.20
CA VAL A 74 1.49 -12.80 -7.15
C VAL A 74 2.57 -12.42 -8.16
N PRO A 75 3.44 -13.37 -8.55
CA PRO A 75 4.34 -13.15 -9.67
C PRO A 75 3.54 -12.80 -10.94
N ASP A 76 3.90 -11.72 -11.60
CA ASP A 76 3.18 -11.21 -12.76
C ASP A 76 3.09 -12.23 -13.89
N ALA A 77 4.15 -13.03 -14.03
CA ALA A 77 4.29 -14.10 -15.01
C ALA A 77 3.26 -15.23 -14.84
N VAL A 78 2.74 -15.47 -13.62
CA VAL A 78 1.77 -16.55 -13.38
C VAL A 78 0.32 -16.08 -13.44
N VAL A 79 0.07 -14.78 -13.32
CA VAL A 79 -1.29 -14.23 -13.45
C VAL A 79 -1.77 -14.36 -14.88
N GLY A 80 -0.92 -14.00 -15.86
CA GLY A 80 -1.12 -14.28 -17.29
C GLY A 80 -2.56 -14.10 -17.77
N ASP A 81 -3.11 -15.17 -18.36
CA ASP A 81 -4.48 -15.24 -18.90
C ASP A 81 -5.58 -15.43 -17.83
N THR A 82 -5.22 -15.65 -16.55
CA THR A 82 -6.20 -15.89 -15.48
C THR A 82 -6.81 -14.58 -15.00
N VAL A 83 -8.13 -14.57 -14.80
CA VAL A 83 -8.85 -13.38 -14.31
C VAL A 83 -8.45 -13.09 -12.86
N PRO A 84 -8.09 -11.83 -12.49
CA PRO A 84 -7.73 -11.46 -11.12
C PRO A 84 -8.69 -11.94 -10.02
N ALA A 85 -10.00 -11.99 -10.31
CA ALA A 85 -11.02 -12.47 -9.39
C ALA A 85 -10.87 -13.96 -9.04
N GLU A 86 -10.49 -14.81 -10.00
CA GLU A 86 -10.27 -16.23 -9.75
C GLU A 86 -9.04 -16.47 -8.87
N TRP A 87 -7.99 -15.68 -9.06
CA TRP A 87 -6.80 -15.72 -8.21
C TRP A 87 -7.12 -15.34 -6.77
N LEU A 88 -7.86 -14.25 -6.56
CA LEU A 88 -8.32 -13.85 -5.23
C LEU A 88 -9.14 -14.96 -4.56
N ALA A 89 -10.09 -15.56 -5.28
CA ALA A 89 -10.90 -16.66 -4.75
C ALA A 89 -10.06 -17.89 -4.36
N ARG A 90 -9.05 -18.27 -5.17
CA ARG A 90 -8.13 -19.38 -4.85
C ARG A 90 -7.30 -19.12 -3.59
N MET A 91 -7.01 -17.85 -3.31
CA MET A 91 -6.28 -17.40 -2.13
C MET A 91 -7.18 -17.12 -0.93
N GLY A 92 -8.46 -17.50 -1.01
CA GLY A 92 -9.41 -17.36 0.10
C GLY A 92 -10.03 -15.98 0.24
N VAL A 93 -9.91 -15.12 -0.78
CA VAL A 93 -10.51 -13.78 -0.84
C VAL A 93 -11.67 -13.78 -1.84
N PRO A 94 -12.88 -14.21 -1.43
CA PRO A 94 -14.05 -14.15 -2.31
C PRO A 94 -14.49 -12.71 -2.53
N LEU A 95 -14.92 -12.39 -3.75
CA LEU A 95 -15.52 -11.08 -4.05
C LEU A 95 -17.01 -11.09 -3.74
N SER A 96 -17.46 -10.08 -2.99
CA SER A 96 -18.88 -9.75 -2.91
C SER A 96 -19.41 -9.26 -4.28
N PRO A 97 -20.73 -9.33 -4.54
CA PRO A 97 -21.31 -8.94 -5.84
C PRO A 97 -21.04 -7.49 -6.27
N ASP A 98 -20.81 -6.60 -5.31
CA ASP A 98 -20.49 -5.20 -5.48
C ASP A 98 -18.98 -4.92 -5.59
N MET A 99 -18.13 -5.93 -5.46
CA MET A 99 -16.68 -5.79 -5.55
C MET A 99 -16.12 -6.19 -6.90
N LYS A 100 -15.00 -5.56 -7.25
CA LYS A 100 -14.19 -5.87 -8.42
C LYS A 100 -12.76 -6.18 -7.98
N ALA A 101 -12.16 -7.21 -8.57
CA ALA A 101 -10.73 -7.44 -8.44
C ALA A 101 -9.95 -6.36 -9.21
N VAL A 102 -9.03 -5.69 -8.52
CA VAL A 102 -8.08 -4.76 -9.11
C VAL A 102 -6.72 -5.46 -9.18
N ARG A 103 -5.99 -5.23 -10.28
CA ARG A 103 -4.59 -5.62 -10.47
C ARG A 103 -3.75 -4.36 -10.61
N THR A 104 -2.65 -4.30 -9.87
CA THR A 104 -1.66 -3.21 -10.01
C THR A 104 -0.69 -3.47 -11.15
N GLU A 105 0.02 -2.43 -11.60
CA GLU A 105 1.20 -2.61 -12.45
C GLU A 105 2.24 -3.48 -11.73
N ALA A 106 2.94 -4.35 -12.46
CA ALA A 106 3.98 -5.16 -11.86
C ALA A 106 5.21 -4.31 -11.49
N TYR A 107 5.73 -4.51 -10.29
CA TYR A 107 7.01 -3.93 -9.86
C TYR A 107 7.91 -5.06 -9.37
N GLY A 108 9.13 -5.13 -9.91
CA GLY A 108 10.05 -6.24 -9.60
C GLY A 108 9.49 -7.63 -9.97
N GLY A 109 8.61 -7.70 -10.97
CA GLY A 109 7.98 -8.95 -11.42
C GLY A 109 6.79 -9.43 -10.57
N VAL A 110 6.31 -8.62 -9.63
CA VAL A 110 5.16 -8.94 -8.76
C VAL A 110 4.07 -7.89 -8.92
N CYS A 111 2.83 -8.35 -9.09
CA CYS A 111 1.64 -7.50 -8.99
C CYS A 111 0.84 -7.81 -7.72
N ALA A 112 0.01 -6.86 -7.32
CA ALA A 112 -0.92 -7.00 -6.23
C ALA A 112 -2.33 -7.14 -6.81
N LEU A 113 -3.10 -8.06 -6.24
CA LEU A 113 -4.52 -8.24 -6.49
C LEU A 113 -5.27 -7.90 -5.21
N PHE A 114 -6.36 -7.13 -5.30
CA PHE A 114 -7.19 -6.84 -4.14
C PHE A 114 -8.62 -6.49 -4.55
N PRO A 115 -9.61 -6.72 -3.66
CA PRO A 115 -10.98 -6.29 -3.87
C PRO A 115 -11.12 -4.78 -3.68
N VAL A 116 -11.91 -4.14 -4.56
CA VAL A 116 -12.38 -2.76 -4.39
C VAL A 116 -13.85 -2.70 -4.76
N ASP A 117 -14.62 -1.88 -4.05
CA ASP A 117 -16.01 -1.56 -4.42
C ASP A 117 -16.11 -1.05 -5.87
N THR A 118 -17.03 -1.64 -6.64
CA THR A 118 -17.23 -1.34 -8.06
C THR A 118 -17.69 0.10 -8.28
N GLY A 119 -18.50 0.63 -7.36
CA GLY A 119 -18.91 2.03 -7.36
C GLY A 119 -17.72 2.97 -7.20
N VAL A 120 -16.78 2.65 -6.31
CA VAL A 120 -15.53 3.39 -6.11
C VAL A 120 -14.65 3.34 -7.36
N VAL A 121 -14.44 2.16 -7.94
CA VAL A 121 -13.64 2.02 -9.17
C VAL A 121 -14.24 2.83 -10.31
N SER A 122 -15.55 2.74 -10.53
CA SER A 122 -16.24 3.47 -11.60
C SER A 122 -16.17 4.98 -11.36
N TRP A 123 -16.42 5.42 -10.12
CA TRP A 123 -16.35 6.82 -9.75
C TRP A 123 -14.95 7.42 -9.95
N LEU A 124 -13.89 6.69 -9.57
CA LEU A 124 -12.50 7.11 -9.79
C LEU A 124 -12.15 7.17 -11.27
N ALA A 125 -12.62 6.20 -12.06
CA ALA A 125 -12.41 6.19 -13.51
C ALA A 125 -13.08 7.40 -14.18
N ASP A 126 -14.32 7.74 -13.80
CA ASP A 126 -15.04 8.91 -14.33
C ASP A 126 -14.34 10.23 -14.02
N ARG A 127 -13.71 10.35 -12.85
CA ARG A 127 -13.06 11.58 -12.38
C ARG A 127 -11.63 11.75 -12.88
N LEU A 128 -10.85 10.67 -12.87
CA LEU A 128 -9.41 10.73 -13.10
C LEU A 128 -9.03 10.25 -14.50
N GLY A 129 -9.88 9.44 -15.13
CA GLY A 129 -9.66 8.88 -16.45
C GLY A 129 -8.34 8.10 -16.54
N HIS A 130 -7.68 8.24 -17.68
CA HIS A 130 -6.43 7.54 -18.00
C HIS A 130 -5.21 7.99 -17.18
N ARG A 131 -5.32 9.05 -16.36
CA ARG A 131 -4.23 9.51 -15.49
C ARG A 131 -4.03 8.60 -14.29
N ALA A 132 -5.05 7.83 -13.91
CA ALA A 132 -5.04 6.99 -12.72
C ALA A 132 -4.50 5.59 -12.99
N ALA A 133 -3.58 5.13 -12.14
CA ALA A 133 -3.11 3.75 -12.11
C ALA A 133 -3.07 3.24 -10.67
N TRP A 134 -3.33 1.95 -10.50
CA TRP A 134 -3.35 1.29 -9.19
C TRP A 134 -1.96 0.82 -8.78
N TYR A 135 -1.60 1.08 -7.53
CA TYR A 135 -0.36 0.70 -6.90
C TYR A 135 -0.62 0.04 -5.54
N SER A 136 0.36 -0.73 -5.09
CA SER A 136 0.38 -1.27 -3.72
C SER A 136 1.37 -0.46 -2.86
N PRO A 137 1.09 -0.25 -1.57
CA PRO A 137 2.09 0.26 -0.62
C PRO A 137 3.39 -0.55 -0.63
N LEU A 138 3.33 -1.85 -0.96
CA LEU A 138 4.51 -2.66 -1.17
C LEU A 138 5.42 -2.09 -2.27
N HIS A 139 4.88 -1.63 -3.40
CA HIS A 139 5.72 -1.07 -4.47
C HIS A 139 6.53 0.14 -4.02
N GLU A 140 5.96 0.97 -3.14
CA GLU A 140 6.69 2.09 -2.53
C GLU A 140 7.80 1.60 -1.61
N SER A 141 7.52 0.59 -0.78
CA SER A 141 8.52 0.01 0.12
C SER A 141 9.66 -0.67 -0.65
N MET A 142 9.37 -1.41 -1.71
CA MET A 142 10.36 -2.04 -2.59
C MET A 142 11.27 -0.99 -3.25
N ALA A 143 10.67 0.09 -3.77
CA ALA A 143 11.42 1.17 -4.40
C ALA A 143 12.30 1.92 -3.40
N ALA A 144 11.83 2.10 -2.16
CA ALA A 144 12.60 2.73 -1.09
C ALA A 144 13.76 1.85 -0.63
N PHE A 145 13.49 0.57 -0.37
CA PHE A 145 14.52 -0.39 0.05
C PHE A 145 15.67 -0.50 -0.95
N ARG A 146 15.38 -0.51 -2.25
CA ARG A 146 16.43 -0.52 -3.29
C ARG A 146 17.39 0.68 -3.24
N ARG A 147 17.06 1.76 -2.53
CA ARG A 147 17.93 2.94 -2.35
C ARG A 147 18.81 2.88 -1.10
N THR A 148 18.56 1.97 -0.16
CA THR A 148 19.21 2.01 1.16
C THR A 148 20.54 1.24 1.24
N GLU A 149 21.04 0.69 0.12
CA GLU A 149 22.23 -0.19 0.04
C GLU A 149 22.21 -1.37 1.03
N ALA A 150 21.06 -1.64 1.64
CA ALA A 150 20.85 -2.75 2.56
C ALA A 150 21.08 -4.06 1.81
N SER A 151 21.83 -4.97 2.44
CA SER A 151 22.21 -6.26 1.86
C SER A 151 22.01 -7.39 2.86
N GLY A 152 21.86 -8.61 2.34
CA GLY A 152 21.57 -9.80 3.13
C GLY A 152 20.09 -10.04 3.37
N ASP A 153 19.78 -11.14 4.05
CA ASP A 153 18.41 -11.53 4.34
C ASP A 153 17.75 -10.52 5.30
N CYS A 154 16.63 -9.96 4.87
CA CYS A 154 15.96 -8.90 5.61
C CYS A 154 14.43 -8.92 5.42
N PHE A 155 13.72 -8.30 6.35
CA PHE A 155 12.35 -7.87 6.12
C PHE A 155 12.29 -6.36 5.90
N VAL A 156 11.43 -5.95 4.98
CA VAL A 156 10.99 -4.57 4.81
C VAL A 156 9.52 -4.49 5.19
N VAL A 157 9.22 -3.63 6.14
CA VAL A 157 7.93 -3.52 6.81
C VAL A 157 7.35 -2.13 6.57
N TYR A 158 6.16 -2.06 5.99
CA TYR A 158 5.42 -0.83 5.74
C TYR A 158 4.11 -0.85 6.53
N PRO A 159 4.08 -0.27 7.75
CA PRO A 159 2.82 -0.05 8.45
C PRO A 159 2.06 1.11 7.82
N THR A 160 0.80 0.86 7.45
CA THR A 160 -0.20 1.90 7.21
C THR A 160 -0.96 2.20 8.51
N GLN A 161 -2.09 2.89 8.41
CA GLN A 161 -2.95 3.11 9.57
C GLN A 161 -3.72 1.84 9.97
N GLU A 162 -4.09 1.02 8.99
CA GLU A 162 -5.02 -0.10 9.16
C GLU A 162 -4.37 -1.46 8.91
N ASN A 163 -3.25 -1.50 8.19
CA ASN A 163 -2.57 -2.73 7.77
C ASN A 163 -1.04 -2.61 7.91
N VAL A 164 -0.35 -3.73 7.78
CA VAL A 164 1.10 -3.80 7.62
C VAL A 164 1.44 -4.67 6.42
N TYR A 165 2.26 -4.12 5.53
CA TYR A 165 2.79 -4.80 4.35
C TYR A 165 4.19 -5.27 4.70
N ILE A 166 4.42 -6.58 4.64
CA ILE A 166 5.69 -7.21 4.99
C ILE A 166 6.26 -7.84 3.73
N SER A 167 7.52 -7.54 3.44
CA SER A 167 8.27 -8.23 2.39
C SER A 167 9.56 -8.80 2.94
N ARG A 168 9.94 -9.97 2.46
CA ARG A 168 11.22 -10.61 2.76
C ARG A 168 12.10 -10.58 1.52
N TYR A 169 13.35 -10.18 1.70
CA TYR A 169 14.36 -10.24 0.66
C TYR A 169 15.44 -11.23 1.04
N GLY A 170 15.87 -12.01 0.06
CA GLY A 170 17.03 -12.88 0.17
C GLY A 170 18.34 -12.11 -0.01
N THR A 171 19.46 -12.79 0.25
CA THR A 171 20.82 -12.25 0.08
C THR A 171 21.11 -11.66 -1.30
N ALA A 172 20.48 -12.13 -2.38
CA ALA A 172 20.66 -11.59 -3.72
C ALA A 172 19.69 -10.44 -4.06
N GLY A 173 18.91 -9.96 -3.07
CA GLY A 173 17.96 -8.86 -3.22
C GLY A 173 16.66 -9.25 -3.92
N GLU A 174 16.41 -10.54 -4.08
CA GLU A 174 15.18 -11.11 -4.60
C GLU A 174 14.06 -11.07 -3.56
N LEU A 175 12.85 -10.73 -3.99
CA LEU A 175 11.67 -10.77 -3.15
C LEU A 175 11.25 -12.24 -2.97
N SER A 176 11.36 -12.78 -1.77
CA SER A 176 11.03 -14.18 -1.46
C SER A 176 9.64 -14.32 -0.82
N LEU A 177 9.11 -13.25 -0.23
CA LEU A 177 7.79 -13.22 0.41
C LEU A 177 7.22 -11.81 0.37
N ALA A 178 5.92 -11.69 0.18
CA ALA A 178 5.17 -10.45 0.32
C ALA A 178 3.78 -10.77 0.88
N GLU A 179 3.43 -10.16 2.00
CA GLU A 179 2.19 -10.43 2.74
C GLU A 179 1.60 -9.13 3.29
N VAL A 180 0.28 -9.13 3.52
CA VAL A 180 -0.42 -8.02 4.18
C VAL A 180 -1.23 -8.56 5.34
N TYR A 181 -1.16 -7.87 6.47
CA TYR A 181 -1.96 -8.21 7.65
C TYR A 181 -2.67 -6.98 8.22
N PRO A 182 -3.84 -7.14 8.86
CA PRO A 182 -4.47 -6.09 9.64
C PRO A 182 -3.53 -5.58 10.76
N LEU A 183 -3.63 -4.30 11.10
CA LEU A 183 -2.75 -3.68 12.09
C LEU A 183 -3.54 -2.88 13.13
N HIS A 184 -3.56 -3.35 14.37
CA HIS A 184 -4.14 -2.64 15.52
C HIS A 184 -3.07 -2.03 16.41
N GLY A 185 -1.86 -2.58 16.40
CA GLY A 185 -0.76 -2.09 17.22
C GLY A 185 0.58 -2.78 16.97
N ALA A 186 1.58 -2.39 17.76
CA ALA A 186 2.94 -2.94 17.63
C ALA A 186 3.01 -4.45 17.94
N ALA A 187 2.11 -4.97 18.78
CA ALA A 187 2.07 -6.38 19.15
C ALA A 187 1.74 -7.28 17.94
N ASP A 188 0.84 -6.84 17.07
CA ASP A 188 0.47 -7.57 15.85
C ASP A 188 1.69 -7.74 14.94
N MET A 189 2.47 -6.67 14.74
CA MET A 189 3.71 -6.77 13.96
C MET A 189 4.73 -7.71 14.58
N VAL A 190 4.90 -7.70 15.91
CA VAL A 190 5.78 -8.65 16.60
C VAL A 190 5.30 -10.08 16.34
N TYR A 191 4.00 -10.32 16.45
CA TYR A 191 3.40 -11.63 16.18
C TYR A 191 3.65 -12.08 14.73
N TYR A 192 3.25 -11.30 13.72
CA TYR A 192 3.42 -11.66 12.31
C TYR A 192 4.89 -11.87 11.92
N LEU A 193 5.78 -10.97 12.34
CA LEU A 193 7.20 -11.09 12.04
C LEU A 193 7.84 -12.29 12.75
N SER A 194 7.36 -12.67 13.93
CA SER A 194 7.86 -13.87 14.64
C SER A 194 7.49 -15.16 13.91
N GLU A 195 6.25 -15.24 13.40
CA GLU A 195 5.79 -16.36 12.59
C GLU A 195 6.57 -16.44 11.27
N LEU A 196 6.72 -15.32 10.56
CA LEU A 196 7.43 -15.25 9.28
C LEU A 196 8.94 -15.48 9.39
N ALA A 197 9.55 -15.09 10.50
CA ALA A 197 10.97 -15.31 10.75
C ALA A 197 11.27 -16.76 11.16
N ALA A 198 10.26 -17.58 11.50
CA ALA A 198 10.42 -18.99 11.86
C ALA A 198 11.56 -19.27 12.89
N GLY A 199 11.80 -18.34 13.82
CA GLY A 199 12.86 -18.44 14.82
C GLY A 199 14.24 -17.91 14.41
N GLU A 200 14.39 -17.33 13.23
CA GLU A 200 15.62 -16.67 12.77
C GLU A 200 15.89 -15.39 13.59
N ARG A 201 16.95 -15.40 14.41
CA ARG A 201 17.24 -14.32 15.37
C ARG A 201 18.09 -13.17 14.83
N ASN A 202 18.63 -13.28 13.62
CA ASN A 202 19.63 -12.35 13.08
C ASN A 202 19.16 -11.57 11.84
N ILE A 203 17.89 -11.73 11.44
CA ILE A 203 17.32 -10.99 10.30
C ILE A 203 17.26 -9.50 10.62
N SER A 204 17.69 -8.68 9.66
CA SER A 204 17.53 -7.23 9.73
C SER A 204 16.10 -6.82 9.37
N LEU A 205 15.50 -5.93 10.15
CA LEU A 205 14.20 -5.34 9.87
C LEU A 205 14.36 -3.87 9.46
N TYR A 206 13.78 -3.52 8.32
CA TYR A 206 13.72 -2.15 7.83
C TYR A 206 12.27 -1.66 7.83
N ILE A 207 11.98 -0.57 8.53
CA ILE A 207 10.63 -0.02 8.64
C ILE A 207 10.54 1.23 7.77
N TYR A 208 9.57 1.25 6.86
CA TYR A 208 9.27 2.35 5.93
C TYR A 208 7.82 2.82 6.09
N GLY A 209 7.47 4.04 5.69
CA GLY A 209 6.07 4.49 5.59
C GLY A 209 5.71 5.69 6.49
N ASP A 210 4.43 5.83 6.83
CA ASP A 210 3.86 7.08 7.34
C ASP A 210 4.27 7.40 8.79
N ARG A 211 4.67 6.39 9.60
CA ARG A 211 5.07 6.55 11.02
C ARG A 211 6.07 5.47 11.51
N PRO A 212 7.23 5.27 10.86
CA PRO A 212 8.15 4.17 11.19
C PRO A 212 8.60 4.23 12.66
N VAL A 213 8.85 5.44 13.18
CA VAL A 213 9.31 5.69 14.56
C VAL A 213 8.36 5.13 15.62
N ARG A 214 7.04 5.09 15.36
CA ARG A 214 6.04 4.62 16.33
C ARG A 214 6.28 3.17 16.77
N TYR A 215 6.84 2.35 15.88
CA TYR A 215 6.94 0.90 16.06
C TYR A 215 8.38 0.43 16.29
N THR A 216 9.37 1.25 15.92
CA THR A 216 10.79 0.94 16.00
C THR A 216 11.22 0.45 17.37
N ASP A 217 10.87 1.13 18.46
CA ASP A 217 11.36 0.77 19.79
C ASP A 217 10.85 -0.60 20.25
N THR A 218 9.57 -0.90 20.02
CA THR A 218 9.00 -2.20 20.35
C THR A 218 9.68 -3.29 19.51
N LEU A 219 9.81 -3.09 18.20
CA LEU A 219 10.43 -4.07 17.31
C LEU A 219 11.93 -4.27 17.63
N LYS A 220 12.66 -3.22 18.00
CA LYS A 220 14.06 -3.31 18.47
C LYS A 220 14.19 -4.19 19.71
N ARG A 221 13.25 -4.12 20.66
CA ARG A 221 13.30 -4.95 21.87
C ARG A 221 13.16 -6.45 21.57
N TYR A 222 12.41 -6.81 20.52
CA TYR A 222 12.17 -8.21 20.16
C TYR A 222 13.19 -8.77 19.16
N PHE A 223 13.54 -7.98 18.13
CA PHE A 223 14.35 -8.44 17.00
C PHE A 223 15.79 -7.89 17.00
N GLY A 224 16.08 -6.87 17.81
CA GLY A 224 17.41 -6.26 17.94
C GLY A 224 17.81 -5.37 16.75
N ARG A 225 17.90 -5.94 15.54
CA ARG A 225 18.38 -5.28 14.33
C ARG A 225 17.24 -4.63 13.55
N VAL A 226 16.81 -3.45 14.01
CA VAL A 226 15.74 -2.70 13.37
C VAL A 226 16.18 -1.29 13.01
N ALA A 227 16.01 -0.90 11.75
CA ALA A 227 16.28 0.43 11.24
C ALA A 227 15.00 1.03 10.64
N ALA A 228 14.73 2.30 10.97
CA ALA A 228 13.77 3.10 10.23
C ALA A 228 14.52 3.76 9.07
N ILE A 229 13.95 3.67 7.87
CA ILE A 229 14.52 4.22 6.62
C ILE A 229 13.51 5.11 5.90
#